data_AF-A0A662W6A6-F1
#
_entry.id   AF-A0A662W6A6-F1
#
_cell.length_a   1.000
_cell.length_b   1.000
_cell.length_c   1.000
_cell.angle_alpha   90.00
_cell.angle_beta   90.00
_cell.angle_gamma   90.00
#
_symmetry.space_group_name_H-M   'P 1'
#
loop_
_entity.id
_entity.type
_entity.pdbx_description
1 polymer ?
#
loop_
_entity_poly.entity_id
_entity_poly.type
_entity_poly.pdbx_seq_one_letter_code
_entity_poly.pdbx_strand_id
1 'polypeptide(L)'
;MKTNFTYITFKQIEEWQNRPLEDKVTAAADIINEALGLTNNQAIAFSGGKNSLVALHIILKFKPDIKVVFCNTGVEYPQSLKFTR
;
A
#
# COMPACT_ATOMS: atom_id res chain seq x y z
N MET A 1 9.78 17.57 -14.55
CA MET A 1 8.80 17.90 -13.49
C MET A 1 9.55 18.00 -12.17
N LYS A 2 9.51 19.14 -11.47
CA LYS A 2 10.07 19.24 -10.12
C LYS A 2 9.06 18.65 -9.15
N THR A 3 9.23 17.40 -8.74
CA THR A 3 8.49 16.84 -7.61
C THR A 3 9.09 17.42 -6.34
N ASN A 4 8.39 18.38 -5.73
CA ASN A 4 8.68 18.80 -4.36
C ASN A 4 8.34 17.61 -3.45
N PHE A 5 9.35 16.87 -3.02
CA PHE A 5 9.17 15.86 -1.99
C PHE A 5 8.92 16.59 -0.66
N THR A 6 7.65 16.67 -0.27
CA THR A 6 7.27 17.13 1.07
C THR A 6 7.54 15.97 2.02
N TYR A 7 8.61 16.08 2.80
CA TYR A 7 8.89 15.13 3.86
C TYR A 7 7.84 15.28 4.97
N ILE A 8 7.28 14.16 5.43
CA ILE A 8 6.47 14.12 6.64
C ILE A 8 7.40 14.28 7.85
N THR A 9 7.08 15.22 8.73
CA THR A 9 7.80 15.44 9.99
C THR A 9 7.43 14.39 11.04
N PHE A 10 8.30 14.13 12.02
CA PHE A 10 7.98 13.23 13.14
C PHE A 10 6.69 13.61 13.87
N LYS A 11 6.46 14.92 14.07
CA LYS A 11 5.23 15.43 14.68
C LYS A 11 3.99 15.03 13.88
N GLN A 12 4.04 15.16 12.55
CA GLN A 12 2.93 14.76 11.69
C GLN A 12 2.69 13.24 11.74
N ILE A 13 3.74 12.42 11.87
CA ILE A 13 3.57 10.96 12.06
C ILE A 13 2.80 10.68 13.35
N GLU A 14 3.18 11.32 14.45
CA GLU A 14 2.51 11.16 15.75
C GLU A 14 1.04 11.62 15.69
N GLU A 15 0.78 12.76 15.05
CA GLU A 15 -0.59 13.23 14.79
C GLU A 15 -1.41 12.20 14.02
N TRP A 16 -0.86 11.60 12.96
CA TRP A 16 -1.53 10.54 12.19
C TRP A 16 -1.73 9.25 12.99
N GLN A 17 -0.76 8.84 13.80
CA GLN A 17 -0.87 7.64 14.64
C GLN A 17 -2.06 7.75 15.61
N ASN A 18 -2.28 8.94 16.17
CA ASN A 18 -3.34 9.25 17.12
C ASN A 18 -4.72 9.46 16.49
N ARG A 19 -4.85 9.50 15.15
CA ARG A 19 -6.15 9.62 14.49
C ARG A 19 -7.01 8.35 14.63
N PRO A 20 -8.34 8.48 14.57
CA PRO A 20 -9.27 7.37 14.39
C PRO A 20 -8.84 6.44 13.24
N LEU A 21 -9.18 5.16 13.35
CA LEU A 21 -8.83 4.16 12.34
C LEU A 21 -9.48 4.50 10.99
N GLU A 22 -10.73 4.92 11.03
CA GLU A 22 -11.56 5.26 9.88
C GLU A 22 -10.94 6.39 9.05
N ASP A 23 -10.40 7.41 9.73
CA ASP A 23 -9.71 8.53 9.07
C ASP A 23 -8.45 8.05 8.35
N LYS A 24 -7.68 7.15 8.96
CA LYS A 24 -6.48 6.55 8.37
C LYS A 24 -6.83 5.68 7.15
N VAL A 25 -7.91 4.90 7.24
CA VAL A 25 -8.39 4.05 6.15
C VAL A 25 -8.89 4.90 4.98
N THR A 26 -9.65 5.96 5.26
CA THR A 26 -10.15 6.92 4.26
C THR A 26 -8.98 7.58 3.54
N ALA A 27 -8.01 8.11 4.28
CA ALA A 27 -6.83 8.75 3.69
C ALA A 27 -6.02 7.77 2.81
N ALA A 28 -5.86 6.52 3.23
CA ALA A 28 -5.18 5.50 2.43
C ALA A 28 -5.96 5.17 1.14
N ALA A 29 -7.29 5.10 1.23
CA ALA A 29 -8.16 4.86 0.08
C ALA A 29 -8.10 6.01 -0.93
N ASP A 30 -8.09 7.26 -0.47
CA ASP A 30 -7.97 8.44 -1.32
C ASP A 30 -6.64 8.44 -2.10
N ILE A 31 -5.52 8.16 -1.40
CA ILE A 31 -4.19 8.04 -2.02
C ILE A 31 -4.16 6.92 -3.07
N ILE A 32 -4.78 5.77 -2.77
CA ILE A 32 -4.87 4.65 -3.72
C ILE A 32 -5.67 5.07 -4.95
N ASN A 33 -6.81 5.73 -4.78
CA ASN A 33 -7.64 6.18 -5.88
C ASN A 33 -6.91 7.20 -6.77
N GLU A 34 -6.19 8.16 -6.17
CA GLU A 34 -5.33 9.10 -6.89
C GLU A 34 -4.23 8.35 -7.67
N ALA A 35 -3.54 7.41 -7.02
CA ALA A 35 -2.48 6.63 -7.64
C ALA A 35 -2.99 5.78 -8.83
N LEU A 36 -4.20 5.24 -8.73
CA LEU A 36 -4.84 4.52 -9.83
C LEU A 36 -5.13 5.43 -11.04
N GLY A 37 -5.34 6.73 -10.83
CA GLY A 37 -5.53 7.71 -11.89
C GLY A 37 -4.26 8.11 -12.66
N LEU A 38 -3.07 7.79 -12.15
CA LEU A 38 -1.79 8.25 -12.73
C LEU A 38 -1.37 7.49 -13.99
N THR A 39 -1.83 6.25 -14.17
CA THR A 39 -1.46 5.39 -15.31
C THR A 39 -2.47 4.27 -15.47
N ASN A 40 -2.71 3.78 -16.68
CA ASN A 40 -3.58 2.63 -16.93
C ASN A 40 -2.89 1.26 -16.66
N ASN A 41 -1.58 1.26 -16.43
CA ASN A 41 -0.77 0.06 -16.19
C ASN A 41 -0.40 -0.07 -14.72
N GLN A 42 -1.40 -0.20 -13.84
CA GLN A 42 -1.17 -0.29 -12.40
C GLN A 42 -0.84 -1.71 -11.96
N ALA A 43 0.00 -1.81 -10.94
CA ALA A 43 0.28 -3.04 -10.21
C ALA A 43 0.51 -2.72 -8.73
N ILE A 44 0.23 -3.67 -7.85
CA ILE A 44 0.53 -3.55 -6.42
C ILE A 44 1.63 -4.53 -6.02
N ALA A 45 2.66 -4.03 -5.34
CA ALA A 45 3.68 -4.86 -4.72
C ALA A 45 3.12 -5.47 -3.43
N PHE A 46 3.00 -6.79 -3.39
CA PHE A 46 2.57 -7.54 -2.22
C PHE A 46 3.73 -8.39 -1.71
N SER A 47 4.14 -8.16 -0.46
CA SER A 47 5.26 -8.87 0.17
C SER A 47 4.81 -9.99 1.13
N GLY A 48 3.51 -10.10 1.42
CA GLY A 48 2.99 -10.97 2.48
C GLY A 48 3.05 -10.38 3.88
N GLY A 49 3.64 -9.20 4.05
CA GLY A 49 3.66 -8.50 5.33
C GLY A 49 2.33 -7.78 5.64
N LYS A 50 2.14 -7.39 6.90
CA LYS A 50 0.90 -6.71 7.35
C LYS A 50 0.55 -5.45 6.55
N ASN A 51 1.55 -4.61 6.23
CA ASN A 51 1.32 -3.34 5.56
C ASN A 51 0.89 -3.56 4.11
N SER A 52 1.57 -4.46 3.38
CA SER A 52 1.23 -4.78 2.00
C SER A 52 -0.07 -5.55 1.89
N LEU A 53 -0.43 -6.36 2.90
CA LEU A 53 -1.74 -7.00 2.98
C LEU A 53 -2.87 -5.99 3.15
N VAL A 54 -2.72 -4.98 4.02
CA VAL A 54 -3.73 -3.91 4.18
C VAL A 54 -3.86 -3.10 2.90
N ALA A 55 -2.75 -2.73 2.26
CA ALA A 55 -2.77 -2.02 0.98
C ALA A 55 -3.49 -2.85 -0.10
N LEU A 56 -3.20 -4.16 -0.18
CA LEU A 56 -3.87 -5.09 -1.08
C LEU A 56 -5.38 -5.17 -0.79
N HIS A 57 -5.77 -5.29 0.48
CA HIS A 57 -7.17 -5.34 0.87
C HIS A 57 -7.94 -4.08 0.44
N ILE A 58 -7.34 -2.90 0.59
CA ILE A 58 -7.98 -1.64 0.21
C ILE A 58 -8.06 -1.54 -1.32
N ILE A 59 -6.97 -1.76 -2.06
CA ILE A 59 -6.95 -1.57 -3.52
C ILE A 59 -7.91 -2.53 -4.24
N LEU A 60 -8.10 -3.75 -3.73
CA LEU A 60 -9.04 -4.72 -4.31
C LEU A 60 -10.49 -4.24 -4.27
N LYS A 61 -10.85 -3.29 -3.39
CA LYS A 61 -12.19 -2.65 -3.37
C LYS A 61 -12.38 -1.65 -4.51
N PHE A 62 -11.29 -1.08 -5.03
CA PHE A 62 -11.31 -0.09 -6.12
C PHE A 62 -11.02 -0.72 -7.48
N LYS A 63 -10.07 -1.66 -7.54
CA LYS A 63 -9.61 -2.33 -8.76
C LYS A 63 -9.41 -3.83 -8.51
N PRO A 64 -10.47 -4.64 -8.58
CA PRO A 64 -10.41 -6.08 -8.29
C PRO A 64 -9.52 -6.88 -9.25
N ASP A 65 -9.30 -6.37 -10.46
CA ASP A 65 -8.51 -6.98 -11.53
C ASP A 65 -7.04 -6.51 -11.53
N ILE A 66 -6.58 -5.81 -10.48
CA ILE A 66 -5.22 -5.28 -10.42
C ILE A 66 -4.17 -6.40 -10.42
N LYS A 67 -3.07 -6.16 -11.13
CA LYS A 67 -1.90 -7.05 -11.10
C LYS A 67 -1.24 -6.99 -9.73
N VAL A 68 -1.12 -8.15 -9.07
CA VAL A 68 -0.40 -8.28 -7.79
C VAL A 68 0.98 -8.86 -8.07
N VAL A 69 2.03 -8.19 -7.59
CA VAL A 69 3.42 -8.57 -7.82
C VAL A 69 4.07 -8.97 -6.50
N PHE A 70 4.48 -10.24 -6.41
CA PHE A 70 5.31 -10.74 -5.32
C PHE A 70 6.76 -10.87 -5.80
N CYS A 71 7.67 -10.10 -5.20
CA CYS A 71 9.11 -10.18 -5.49
C CYS A 71 9.74 -11.28 -4.65
N ASN A 72 9.91 -12.47 -5.23
CA ASN A 72 10.60 -13.58 -4.58
C ASN A 72 12.12 -13.39 -4.64
N THR A 73 12.74 -13.03 -3.52
CA THR A 73 14.19 -12.82 -3.42
C THR A 73 14.96 -14.13 -3.19
N GLY A 74 14.28 -15.18 -2.75
CA GLY A 74 14.88 -16.48 -2.43
C GLY A 74 15.39 -16.60 -1.00
N VAL A 75 15.24 -15.55 -0.18
CA VAL A 75 15.63 -15.54 1.25
C VAL A 75 14.44 -15.39 2.21
N GLU A 76 13.21 -15.44 1.69
CA GLU A 76 12.00 -15.41 2.50
C GLU A 76 11.85 -16.69 3.33
N TYR A 77 11.27 -16.54 4.52
CA TYR A 77 10.86 -17.69 5.32
C TYR A 77 9.87 -18.59 4.55
N PRO A 78 9.95 -19.92 4.68
CA PRO A 78 9.03 -20.84 4.01
C PRO A 78 7.55 -20.55 4.31
N GLN A 79 7.23 -20.08 5.52
CA GLN A 79 5.89 -19.68 5.92
C GLN A 79 5.40 -18.46 5.13
N SER A 80 6.28 -17.49 4.88
CA SER A 80 5.95 -16.31 4.06
C SER A 80 5.64 -16.72 2.62
N LEU A 81 6.47 -17.60 2.04
CA LEU A 81 6.23 -18.12 0.68
C LEU A 81 4.92 -18.91 0.59
N LYS A 82 4.58 -19.70 1.62
CA LYS A 82 3.31 -20.45 1.68
C LYS A 82 2.10 -19.53 1.82
N PHE A 83 2.26 -18.37 2.46
CA PHE A 83 1.18 -17.40 2.63
C PHE A 83 0.96 -16.56 1.36
N THR A 84 2.03 -16.24 0.63
CA THR A 84 1.96 -15.32 -0.53
C THR A 84 1.71 -16.00 -1.87
N ARG A 85 1.87 -17.32 -1.96
CA ARG A 85 1.65 -18.14 -3.17
C ARG A 85 0.40 -18.97 -3.04
#